data_AF-A0A1B8S017-F1
#
_entry.id   AF-A0A1B8S017-F1
#
_cell.length_a   1.000
_cell.length_b   1.000
_cell.length_c   1.000
_cell.angle_alpha   90.00
_cell.angle_beta   90.00
_cell.angle_gamma   90.00
#
_symmetry.space_group_name_H-M   'P 1'
#
loop_
_entity.id
_entity.type
_entity.pdbx_description
1 polymer ?
#
loop_
_entity_poly.entity_id
_entity_poly.type
_entity_poly.pdbx_seq_one_letter_code
_entity_poly.pdbx_strand_id
1 'polypeptide(L)' 'AFWKRWTGYHTRSRAEARMRCLKAFGERIAARDPDSQTAEIHIRVALINRFNALGTAEIVRVA' A
#
# COMPACT_ATOMS: atom_id res chain seq x y z
N ALA A 1 -20.99 14.87 -3.02
CA ALA A 1 -19.58 15.31 -2.82
C ALA A 1 -19.08 15.06 -1.38
N PHE A 2 -19.88 15.36 -0.35
CA PHE A 2 -19.50 15.26 1.07
C PHE A 2 -19.04 13.87 1.53
N TRP A 3 -19.77 12.82 1.14
CA TRP A 3 -19.48 11.45 1.54
C TRP A 3 -18.08 10.97 1.14
N LYS A 4 -17.57 11.34 -0.05
CA LYS A 4 -16.21 10.98 -0.50
C LYS A 4 -15.11 11.58 0.38
N ARG A 5 -15.36 12.76 0.95
CA ARG A 5 -14.42 13.42 1.87
C ARG A 5 -14.45 12.75 3.24
N TRP A 6 -15.65 12.43 3.74
CA TRP A 6 -15.85 11.74 5.02
C TRP A 6 -15.27 10.32 5.05
N THR A 7 -15.39 9.59 3.94
CA THR A 7 -14.87 8.22 3.86
C THR A 7 -13.40 8.13 3.47
N GLY A 8 -12.71 9.26 3.27
CA GLY A 8 -11.33 9.26 2.78
C GLY A 8 -11.16 8.62 1.39
N TYR A 9 -12.23 8.61 0.58
CA TYR A 9 -12.31 7.84 -0.68
C TYR A 9 -11.12 8.09 -1.63
N HIS A 10 -10.68 9.35 -1.77
CA HIS A 10 -9.58 9.68 -2.68
C HIS A 10 -8.24 9.08 -2.21
N THR A 11 -7.97 9.14 -0.90
CA THR A 11 -6.77 8.55 -0.31
C THR A 11 -6.76 7.04 -0.51
N ARG A 12 -7.90 6.38 -0.23
CA ARG A 12 -8.05 4.94 -0.41
C ARG A 12 -7.90 4.49 -1.86
N SER A 13 -8.60 5.17 -2.78
CA SER A 13 -8.51 4.87 -4.22
C SER A 13 -7.08 5.01 -4.76
N ARG A 14 -6.33 6.03 -4.31
CA ARG A 14 -4.91 6.20 -4.65
C ARG A 14 -4.03 5.11 -4.03
N ALA A 15 -4.29 4.73 -2.78
CA ALA A 15 -3.58 3.64 -2.13
C ALA A 15 -3.80 2.31 -2.87
N GLU A 16 -5.04 1.99 -3.25
CA GLU A 16 -5.40 0.79 -4.02
C GLU A 16 -4.74 0.79 -5.41
N ALA A 17 -4.76 1.92 -6.12
CA ALA A 17 -4.09 2.05 -7.40
C ALA A 17 -2.58 1.82 -7.29
N ARG A 18 -1.93 2.37 -6.25
CA ARG A 18 -0.49 2.16 -6.01
C ARG A 18 -0.18 0.73 -5.57
N MET A 19 -1.04 0.12 -4.75
CA MET A 19 -0.93 -1.29 -4.34
C MET A 19 -0.98 -2.24 -5.54
N ARG A 20 -1.80 -1.95 -6.55
CA ARG A 20 -1.80 -2.72 -7.81
C ARG A 20 -0.44 -2.70 -8.51
N CYS A 21 0.23 -1.54 -8.54
CA CYS A 21 1.59 -1.43 -9.09
C CYS A 21 2.63 -2.18 -8.23
N LEU A 22 2.54 -2.10 -6.91
CA LEU A 22 3.46 -2.80 -6.00
C LEU A 22 3.34 -4.32 -6.10
N LYS A 23 2.12 -4.85 -6.30
CA LYS A 23 1.91 -6.28 -6.55
C LYS A 23 2.62 -6.77 -7.81
N ALA A 24 2.62 -5.97 -8.88
CA ALA A 24 3.36 -6.30 -10.11
C ALA A 24 4.89 -6.23 -9.89
N PHE A 25 5.37 -5.34 -9.03
CA PHE A 25 6.79 -5.26 -8.67
C PHE A 25 7.25 -6.46 -7.79
N GLY A 26 6.32 -7.07 -7.05
CA GLY A 26 6.59 -8.12 -6.07
C GLY A 26 6.97 -9.49 -6.62
N GLU A 27 6.84 -9.74 -7.92
CA GLU A 27 7.01 -11.09 -8.50
C GLU A 27 8.44 -11.64 -8.37
N ARG A 28 9.46 -10.78 -8.45
CA ARG A 28 10.88 -11.18 -8.30
C ARG A 28 11.68 -10.07 -7.63
N ILE A 29 12.76 -10.46 -6.95
CA ILE A 29 13.78 -9.52 -6.47
C ILE A 29 14.71 -9.20 -7.63
N ALA A 30 14.91 -7.91 -7.92
CA ALA A 30 15.70 -7.46 -9.07
C ALA A 30 17.20 -7.37 -8.75
N ALA A 31 17.53 -7.01 -7.51
CA ALA A 31 18.89 -6.96 -7.02
C ALA A 31 19.59 -8.33 -7.10
N ARG A 32 20.83 -8.33 -7.60
CA ARG A 32 21.68 -9.54 -7.72
C ARG A 32 22.60 -9.74 -6.52
N ASP A 33 23.02 -8.65 -5.89
CA ASP A 33 23.90 -8.66 -4.72
C ASP A 33 23.08 -8.81 -3.42
N PRO A 34 23.50 -9.62 -2.44
CA PRO A 34 22.74 -9.87 -1.22
C PRO A 34 22.37 -8.61 -0.41
N ASP A 35 23.27 -7.64 -0.29
CA ASP A 35 23.00 -6.42 0.48
C ASP A 35 21.92 -5.58 -0.22
N SER A 36 22.03 -5.48 -1.54
CA SER A 36 21.03 -4.84 -2.38
C SER A 36 19.67 -5.55 -2.34
N GLN A 37 19.64 -6.88 -2.20
CA GLN A 37 18.40 -7.64 -2.00
C GLN A 37 17.75 -7.33 -0.66
N THR A 38 18.53 -7.25 0.41
CA THR A 38 18.03 -6.88 1.74
C THR A 38 17.43 -5.49 1.73
N ALA A 39 18.10 -4.50 1.12
CA ALA A 39 17.57 -3.15 0.97
C ALA A 39 16.25 -3.14 0.17
N GLU A 40 16.19 -3.87 -0.95
CA GLU A 40 15.00 -3.99 -1.78
C GLU A 40 13.81 -4.59 -1.01
N ILE A 41 14.04 -5.65 -0.24
CA ILE A 41 13.02 -6.30 0.60
C ILE A 41 12.51 -5.33 1.67
N HIS A 42 13.40 -4.65 2.40
CA HIS A 42 13.00 -3.71 3.44
C HIS A 42 12.15 -2.56 2.89
N ILE A 43 12.55 -1.98 1.75
CA ILE A 43 11.78 -0.91 1.10
C ILE A 43 10.41 -1.43 0.66
N ARG A 44 10.35 -2.62 0.03
CA ARG A 44 9.07 -3.22 -0.41
C ARG A 44 8.14 -3.48 0.78
N VAL A 45 8.64 -4.04 1.88
CA VAL A 45 7.86 -4.29 3.11
C VAL A 45 7.35 -2.98 3.71
N ALA A 46 8.22 -1.96 3.81
CA ALA A 46 7.83 -0.65 4.34
C ALA A 46 6.71 -0.01 3.50
N LEU A 47 6.81 -0.08 2.17
CA LEU A 47 5.77 0.42 1.25
C LEU A 47 4.45 -0.34 1.42
N ILE A 48 4.49 -1.69 1.42
CA ILE A 48 3.28 -2.52 1.58
C ILE A 48 2.59 -2.21 2.91
N ASN A 49 3.34 -2.16 4.00
CA ASN A 49 2.78 -1.86 5.32
C ASN A 49 2.14 -0.46 5.37
N ARG A 50 2.80 0.54 4.79
CA ARG A 50 2.26 1.90 4.72
C ARG A 50 0.97 1.98 3.91
N PHE A 51 0.92 1.32 2.75
CA PHE A 51 -0.28 1.34 1.91
C PHE A 51 -1.41 0.49 2.49
N ASN A 52 -1.11 -0.61 3.19
CA ASN A 52 -2.12 -1.35 3.96
C ASN A 52 -2.75 -0.45 5.02
N ALA A 53 -1.96 0.28 5.81
CA ALA A 53 -2.48 1.23 6.79
C ALA A 53 -3.35 2.34 6.16
N LEU A 54 -2.99 2.83 4.96
CA LEU A 54 -3.78 3.84 4.23
C LEU A 54 -5.04 3.28 3.55
N GLY A 55 -5.06 1.98 3.25
CA GLY A 55 -6.17 1.29 2.59
C GLY A 55 -7.21 0.72 3.57
N THR A 56 -6.83 0.53 4.84
CA THR A 56 -7.74 0.04 5.88
C THR A 56 -8.88 1.05 6.10
N ALA A 57 -10.12 0.58 5.94
CA ALA A 57 -11.29 1.35 6.34
C ALA A 57 -11.47 1.27 7.85
N GLU A 58 -11.72 2.41 8.49
CA GLU A 58 -12.34 2.43 9.81
C GLU A 58 -13.83 2.10 9.65
N ILE A 59 -14.20 0.86 10.00
CA ILE A 59 -15.60 0.42 10.00
C ILE A 59 -16.14 0.64 11.41
N VAL A 60 -16.92 1.71 11.58
CA VAL A 60 -17.63 1.98 12.84
C VAL A 60 -19.04 1.40 12.70
N ARG A 61 -19.41 0.49 13.61
CA ARG A 61 -20.80 0.00 13.72
C ARG A 61 -21.62 1.07 14.45
N VAL A 62 -22.66 1.58 13.79
CA VAL A 62 -23.65 2.46 14.41
C VAL A 62 -24.82 1.60 14.89
N ALA A 63 -25.26 1.85 16.13
CA ALA A 63 -26.39 1.16 16.78
C ALA A 63 -27.73 1.71 16.28
#